data_AF-A0A1V4Z9P4-F1
#
_entry.id   AF-A0A1V4Z9P4-F1
#
_cell.length_a   1.000
_cell.length_b   1.000
_cell.length_c   1.000
_cell.angle_alpha   90.00
_cell.angle_beta   90.00
_cell.angle_gamma   90.00
#
_symmetry.space_group_name_H-M   'P 1'
#
loop_
_entity.id
_entity.type
_entity.pdbx_description
1 polymer ?
#
loop_
_entity_poly.entity_id
_entity_poly.type
_entity_poly.pdbx_seq_one_letter_code
_entity_poly.pdbx_strand_id
1 'polypeptide(L)' 'MVVTHDVEFAAAHADRVIILAKGRVIKGGDARQVLTDENLVAAASLQLPQATLLGKSVGLDGILTIGEIAREGIP' A
#
# COMPACT_ATOMS: atom_id res chain seq x y z
N MET A 1 -8.66 -15.50 -0.95
CA MET A 1 -7.86 -14.87 -2.02
C MET A 1 -8.76 -13.88 -2.74
N VAL A 2 -8.32 -12.63 -2.88
CA VAL A 2 -9.08 -11.55 -3.52
C VAL A 2 -8.22 -10.95 -4.64
N VAL A 3 -8.85 -10.54 -5.74
CA VAL A 3 -8.21 -9.74 -6.79
C VAL A 3 -8.96 -8.42 -6.85
N THR A 4 -8.24 -7.32 -6.64
CA THR A 4 -8.82 -5.98 -6.62
C THR A 4 -7.84 -4.97 -7.20
N HIS A 5 -8.39 -3.87 -7.72
CA HIS A 5 -7.64 -2.66 -8.06
C HIS A 5 -7.71 -1.61 -6.93
N ASP A 6 -8.50 -1.89 -5.89
CA ASP A 6 -8.65 -1.05 -4.71
C ASP A 6 -7.50 -1.34 -3.71
N VAL A 7 -6.60 -0.38 -3.62
CA VAL A 7 -5.33 -0.50 -2.87
C VAL A 7 -5.57 -0.29 -1.38
N GLU A 8 -6.56 0.53 -1.04
CA GLU A 8 -7.06 0.77 0.32
C GLU A 8 -7.69 -0.49 0.90
N PHE A 9 -8.51 -1.19 0.11
CA PHE A 9 -9.06 -2.49 0.50
C PHE A 9 -7.95 -3.49 0.77
N ALA A 10 -6.96 -3.58 -0.12
CA ALA A 10 -5.82 -4.48 0.04
C ALA A 10 -5.00 -4.13 1.30
N ALA A 11 -4.71 -2.85 1.54
CA ALA A 11 -3.96 -2.39 2.70
C ALA A 11 -4.65 -2.70 4.03
N ALA A 12 -5.99 -2.67 4.07
CA ALA A 12 -6.75 -2.92 5.28
C ALA A 12 -7.02 -4.41 5.57
N HIS A 13 -7.02 -5.27 4.56
CA HIS A 13 -7.52 -6.65 4.69
C HIS A 13 -6.53 -7.74 4.27
N ALA A 14 -5.42 -7.41 3.62
CA ALA A 14 -4.46 -8.40 3.14
C ALA A 14 -3.18 -8.39 3.98
N ASP A 15 -2.77 -9.57 4.46
CA ASP A 15 -1.45 -9.75 5.07
C ASP A 15 -0.34 -9.81 4.01
N ARG A 16 -0.66 -10.39 2.84
CA ARG A 16 0.27 -10.53 1.71
C ARG A 16 -0.36 -10.10 0.40
N VAL A 17 0.45 -9.50 -0.45
CA VAL A 17 0.03 -8.99 -1.76
C VAL A 17 0.95 -9.49 -2.85
N ILE A 18 0.36 -9.76 -4.01
CA ILE A 18 1.08 -10.01 -5.26
C ILE A 18 0.63 -8.93 -6.24
N ILE A 19 1.58 -8.17 -6.79
CA ILE A 19 1.31 -7.19 -7.83
C ILE A 19 1.57 -7.83 -9.19
N LEU A 20 0.62 -7.66 -10.09
CA LEU A 20 0.71 -8.05 -11.49
C LEU A 20 0.75 -6.80 -12.37
N ALA A 21 1.64 -6.80 -13.36
CA ALA A 21 1.65 -5.81 -14.43
C ALA A 21 1.97 -6.49 -15.75
N LYS A 22 1.28 -6.09 -16.83
CA LYS A 22 1.50 -6.63 -18.19
C LYS A 22 1.45 -8.17 -18.25
N GLY A 23 0.51 -8.78 -17.52
CA GLY A 23 0.32 -10.23 -17.48
C GLY A 23 1.40 -11.02 -16.73
N ARG A 24 2.26 -10.35 -15.95
CA ARG A 24 3.33 -10.99 -15.16
C ARG A 24 3.28 -10.52 -13.71
N VAL A 25 3.69 -11.40 -12.81
CA VAL A 25 3.95 -11.03 -11.41
C VAL A 25 5.23 -10.20 -11.37
N ILE A 26 5.15 -8.98 -10.82
CA ILE A 26 6.31 -8.10 -10.66
C ILE A 26 6.86 -8.12 -9.24
N LYS A 27 6.01 -8.35 -8.23
CA LYS A 27 6.42 -8.51 -6.83
C LYS A 27 5.38 -9.32 -6.06
N GLY A 28 5.82 -10.10 -5.10
CA GLY A 28 4.98 -10.65 -4.04
C GLY A 28 5.69 -10.51 -2.68
N GLY A 29 4.92 -10.30 -1.62
CA GLY A 29 5.48 -10.10 -0.29
C GLY A 29 4.44 -9.68 0.75
N ASP A 30 4.96 -9.21 1.88
CA ASP A 30 4.17 -8.57 2.92
C ASP A 30 3.47 -7.32 2.35
N ALA A 31 2.20 -7.11 2.74
CA ALA A 31 1.41 -6.00 2.22
C ALA A 31 2.06 -4.64 2.52
N ARG A 32 2.70 -4.46 3.68
CA ARG A 32 3.38 -3.20 4.03
C ARG A 32 4.53 -2.94 3.09
N GLN A 33 5.40 -3.92 2.91
CA GLN A 33 6.57 -3.76 2.05
C GLN A 33 6.21 -3.50 0.59
N VAL A 34 5.12 -4.10 0.11
CA VAL A 34 4.70 -4.03 -1.29
C VAL A 34 3.88 -2.78 -1.58
N LEU A 35 2.91 -2.44 -0.71
CA LEU A 35 1.97 -1.33 -0.94
C LEU A 35 2.51 0.03 -0.52
N THR A 36 3.66 0.11 0.16
CA THR A 36 4.35 1.39 0.45
C THR A 36 5.43 1.73 -0.58
N ASP A 37 5.74 0.83 -1.52
CA ASP A 37 6.70 1.05 -2.60
C ASP A 37 6.03 1.72 -3.80
N GLU A 38 6.31 3.01 -3.96
CA GLU A 38 5.72 3.84 -5.01
C GLU A 38 6.04 3.34 -6.42
N ASN A 39 7.26 2.84 -6.65
CA ASN A 39 7.68 2.37 -7.96
C ASN A 39 6.93 1.10 -8.35
N LEU A 40 6.75 0.18 -7.40
CA LEU A 40 6.02 -1.07 -7.63
C LEU A 40 4.53 -0.83 -7.89
N VAL A 41 3.91 0.04 -7.10
CA VAL A 41 2.48 0.36 -7.20
C VAL A 41 2.19 1.13 -8.50
N ALA A 42 3.01 2.14 -8.83
CA ALA A 42 2.89 2.88 -10.08
C ALA A 42 3.13 2.01 -11.33
N ALA A 43 4.04 1.03 -11.27
CA ALA A 43 4.28 0.11 -12.39
C ALA A 43 3.06 -0.77 -12.75
N ALA A 44 2.11 -0.92 -11.83
CA ALA A 44 0.84 -1.62 -12.03
C ALA A 44 -0.35 -0.68 -12.30
N SER A 45 -0.09 0.60 -12.57
CA SER A 45 -1.13 1.64 -12.73
C SER A 45 -2.01 1.81 -11.48
N LEU A 46 -1.48 1.49 -10.30
CA LEU A 46 -2.12 1.71 -9.02
C LEU A 46 -1.57 2.98 -8.38
N GLN A 47 -2.22 3.45 -7.32
CA GLN A 47 -1.75 4.56 -6.49
C GLN A 47 -1.45 4.05 -5.08
N LEU A 48 -0.54 4.70 -4.36
CA LEU A 48 -0.32 4.37 -2.96
C LEU A 48 -1.63 4.55 -2.17
N PRO A 49 -1.88 3.72 -1.13
CA PRO A 49 -2.99 3.96 -0.23
C PRO A 49 -2.96 5.41 0.29
N GLN A 50 -4.11 6.06 0.37
CA GLN A 50 -4.17 7.47 0.82
C GLN A 50 -3.49 7.69 2.19
N ALA A 51 -3.57 6.70 3.07
CA ALA A 51 -2.90 6.76 4.37
C ALA A 51 -1.36 6.79 4.25
N THR A 52 -0.78 6.06 3.30
CA THR A 52 0.66 6.10 3.02
C THR A 52 1.09 7.46 2.50
N LEU A 53 0.30 8.08 1.61
CA LEU A 53 0.58 9.42 1.09
C LEU A 53 0.53 10.48 2.19
N LEU A 54 -0.47 10.41 3.06
CA LEU A 54 -0.60 11.31 4.21
C LEU A 54 0.52 11.10 5.23
N GLY A 55 0.87 9.85 5.55
CA GLY A 55 2.02 9.56 6.43
C GLY A 55 3.30 10.20 5.91
N LYS A 56 3.60 10.03 4.61
CA LYS A 56 4.77 10.64 3.97
C LYS A 56 4.77 12.16 4.04
N SER A 57 3.61 12.82 3.89
CA SER A 57 3.54 14.29 3.93
C SER A 57 3.83 14.88 5.31
N VAL A 58 3.71 14.07 6.38
CA VAL A 58 4.04 14.43 7.76
C VAL A 58 5.33 13.76 8.28
N GLY A 59 6.09 13.09 7.42
CA GLY A 59 7.37 12.45 7.77
C GLY A 59 7.26 11.09 8.46
N LEU A 60 6.12 10.42 8.37
CA LEU A 60 5.88 9.07 8.87
C LEU A 60 6.01 8.06 7.72
N ASP A 61 6.85 7.03 7.93
CA ASP A 61 7.11 6.00 6.93
C ASP A 61 6.38 4.70 7.27
N GLY A 62 5.97 3.98 6.22
CA GLY A 62 5.43 2.63 6.36
C GLY A 62 3.95 2.55 6.74
N ILE A 63 3.23 3.67 6.84
CA ILE A 63 1.80 3.71 7.18
C ILE A 63 0.93 3.16 6.04
N LEU A 64 0.00 2.26 6.36
CA LEU A 64 -0.90 1.62 5.38
C LEU A 64 -2.37 1.99 5.54
N THR A 65 -2.79 2.34 6.75
CA THR A 65 -4.22 2.58 7.05
C THR A 65 -4.42 3.83 7.89
N ILE A 66 -5.63 4.40 7.80
CA ILE A 66 -6.01 5.59 8.59
C ILE A 66 -5.94 5.30 10.11
N GLY A 67 -6.24 4.07 10.52
CA GLY A 67 -6.14 3.67 11.93
C GLY A 67 -4.71 3.71 12.48
N GLU A 68 -3.70 3.54 11.63
CA GLU A 68 -2.29 3.69 12.00
C GLU A 68 -1.94 5.18 12.19
N ILE A 69 -2.42 6.06 11.30
CA ILE A 69 -2.24 7.53 11.43
C ILE A 69 -2.83 8.03 12.75
N ALA A 70 -4.06 7.59 13.08
CA ALA A 70 -4.72 8.00 14.30
C ALA A 70 -4.00 7.54 15.58
N ARG A 71 -3.17 6.48 15.49
CA ARG A 71 -2.40 5.92 16.61
C ARG A 71 -1.00 6.52 16.74
N GLU A 72 -0.35 6.88 15.63
CA GLU A 72 0.98 7.48 15.69
C GLU A 72 0.98 8.92 16.18
N GLY A 73 -0.17 9.58 16.24
CA GLY A 73 -0.29 10.94 16.73
C GLY A 73 0.29 11.91 15.70
N ILE A 74 -0.59 12.68 15.06
CA ILE A 74 -0.14 13.85 14.32
C ILE A 74 0.49 14.78 15.36
N PRO A 75 1.77 15.19 15.23
CA PRO A 75 2.36 16.15 16.14
C PRO A 75 1.60 17.49 16.14
#